data_AF-H9FEV2-F1
#
_entry.id   AF-H9FEV2-F1
#
_cell.length_a   1.000
_cell.length_b   1.000
_cell.length_c   1.000
_cell.angle_alpha   90.00
_cell.angle_beta   90.00
_cell.angle_gamma   90.00
#
_symmetry.space_group_name_H-M   'P 1'
#
loop_
_entity.id
_entity.type
_entity.pdbx_description
1 polymer ?
#
loop_
_entity_poly.entity_id
_entity_poly.type
_entity_poly.pdbx_seq_one_letter_code
_entity_poly.pdbx_strand_id
1 'polypeptide(L)'
;RLMFQKNQQSKDSIFFRDGIRQIDFVLSYADDIKKDAELKAERRKEFEKNLRKTGLELEIEDKRDSEDGRTYFVKIHAPWEVLVTYAEVLGIKMPIKESDIPRPKQTPMSYVLGPVSLPTSVKYPHPEYFTAQFSRHRQELFLIEDQATFFPSSSRNRIVYYILSRCPFGIEDGKKRFGIERLLNSNTYSSAYPLHDGQYWKPSEPPNPTNERYILHQNWARFSYFYKEQPLDLIK
;
A
#
# COMPACT_ATOMS: atom_id res chain seq x y z
N ARG A 1 22.99 15.51 14.63
CA ARG A 1 21.55 15.28 14.91
C ARG A 1 20.78 16.24 14.01
N LEU A 2 20.48 15.83 12.78
CA LEU A 2 19.82 16.70 11.78
C LEU A 2 18.37 16.92 12.22
N MET A 3 18.02 18.18 12.51
CA MET A 3 16.65 18.57 12.79
C MET A 3 15.90 18.65 11.46
N PHE A 4 15.03 17.68 11.17
CA PHE A 4 14.02 17.84 10.13
C PHE A 4 13.07 18.96 10.58
N GLN A 5 13.00 20.05 9.80
CA GLN A 5 11.98 21.07 10.00
C GLN A 5 10.61 20.43 9.76
N LYS A 6 9.82 20.28 10.83
CA LYS A 6 8.49 19.64 10.87
C LYS A 6 7.45 20.18 9.86
N ASN A 7 7.73 21.26 9.12
CA ASN A 7 6.76 21.99 8.30
C ASN A 7 7.02 21.98 6.78
N GLN A 8 7.98 21.22 6.27
CA GLN A 8 8.20 21.06 4.82
C GLN A 8 8.19 19.59 4.41
N GLN A 9 7.13 18.86 4.78
CA GLN A 9 6.92 17.56 4.15
C GLN A 9 6.51 17.79 2.69
N SER A 10 7.22 17.13 1.76
CA SER A 10 6.85 17.18 0.34
C SER A 10 5.40 16.71 0.15
N LYS A 11 4.63 17.41 -0.69
CA LYS A 11 3.27 17.00 -1.06
C LYS A 11 3.21 15.59 -1.66
N ASP A 12 4.32 15.13 -2.22
CA ASP A 12 4.45 13.80 -2.83
C ASP A 12 5.01 12.74 -1.88
N SER A 13 5.11 13.03 -0.57
CA SER A 13 5.65 12.08 0.40
C SER A 13 4.67 10.93 0.67
N ILE A 14 5.15 9.69 0.48
CA ILE A 14 4.44 8.46 0.85
C ILE A 14 4.73 8.00 2.28
N PHE A 15 5.29 8.88 3.12
CA PHE A 15 5.68 8.60 4.49
C PHE A 15 4.90 9.47 5.48
N PHE A 16 4.89 9.08 6.75
CA PHE A 16 4.45 9.93 7.86
C PHE A 16 5.34 11.17 7.98
N ARG A 17 4.94 12.15 8.79
CA ARG A 17 5.69 13.41 8.98
C ARG A 17 7.11 13.22 9.50
N ASP A 18 7.44 12.06 10.04
CA ASP A 18 8.80 11.70 10.44
C ASP A 18 9.71 11.26 9.28
N GLY A 19 9.16 11.01 8.10
CA GLY A 19 9.89 10.54 6.92
C GLY A 19 10.40 9.10 7.02
N ILE A 20 9.96 8.33 8.02
CA ILE A 20 10.44 6.96 8.29
C ILE A 20 9.32 5.96 8.01
N ARG A 21 8.11 6.22 8.53
CA ARG A 21 7.01 5.24 8.45
C ARG A 21 6.25 5.40 7.15
N GLN A 22 6.28 4.36 6.31
CA GLN A 22 5.54 4.36 5.04
C GLN A 22 4.03 4.33 5.29
N ILE A 23 3.28 5.08 4.50
CA ILE A 23 1.82 5.06 4.52
C ILE A 23 1.33 3.86 3.69
N ASP A 24 0.69 2.90 4.37
CA ASP A 24 0.13 1.69 3.75
C ASP A 24 -1.35 1.87 3.38
N PHE A 25 -2.05 2.75 4.09
CA PHE A 25 -3.47 3.00 3.82
C PHE A 25 -3.90 4.37 4.32
N VAL A 26 -4.93 4.94 3.70
CA VAL A 26 -5.50 6.22 4.08
C VAL A 26 -7.01 6.09 4.25
N LEU A 27 -7.52 6.62 5.36
CA LEU A 27 -8.94 6.89 5.56
C LEU A 27 -9.17 8.39 5.46
N SER A 28 -10.30 8.81 4.89
CA SER A 28 -10.69 10.22 4.86
C SER A 28 -12.08 10.42 5.46
N TYR A 29 -12.33 11.56 6.09
CA TYR A 29 -13.66 11.96 6.54
C TYR A 29 -13.77 13.48 6.63
N ALA A 30 -15.00 14.01 6.60
CA ALA A 30 -15.28 15.40 6.89
C ALA A 30 -16.18 15.50 8.13
N ASP A 31 -16.17 16.65 8.80
CA ASP A 31 -17.12 16.92 9.88
C ASP A 31 -18.54 16.98 9.31
N ASP A 32 -19.47 16.26 9.95
CA ASP A 32 -20.88 16.29 9.60
C ASP A 32 -21.58 17.40 10.39
N ILE A 33 -22.51 18.12 9.76
CA ILE A 33 -23.31 19.17 10.40
C ILE A 33 -24.62 18.59 10.96
N LYS A 34 -24.92 17.32 10.65
CA LYS A 34 -26.15 16.64 11.06
C LYS A 34 -26.12 16.20 12.53
N LYS A 35 -27.30 15.89 13.07
CA LYS A 35 -27.49 15.39 14.45
C LYS A 35 -26.65 14.15 14.78
N ASP A 36 -26.29 13.35 13.79
CA ASP A 36 -25.52 12.11 14.00
C ASP A 36 -24.00 12.34 14.07
N ALA A 37 -23.53 13.60 14.03
CA ALA A 37 -22.11 13.95 14.01
C ALA A 37 -21.35 13.41 15.23
N GLU A 38 -21.95 13.50 16.42
CA GLU A 38 -21.35 13.01 17.67
C GLU A 38 -21.18 11.49 17.65
N LEU A 39 -22.22 10.75 17.24
CA LEU A 39 -22.17 9.30 17.11
C LEU A 39 -21.10 8.85 16.09
N LYS A 40 -21.01 9.54 14.96
CA LYS A 40 -19.97 9.26 13.95
C LYS A 40 -18.56 9.52 14.51
N ALA A 41 -18.38 10.63 15.23
CA ALA A 41 -17.10 10.94 15.87
C ALA A 41 -16.71 9.91 16.93
N GLU A 42 -17.67 9.44 17.73
CA GLU A 42 -17.45 8.37 18.71
C GLU A 42 -17.05 7.05 18.03
N ARG A 43 -17.77 6.65 16.97
CA ARG A 43 -17.44 5.44 16.20
C ARG A 43 -16.03 5.51 15.61
N ARG A 44 -15.62 6.65 15.03
CA ARG A 44 -14.24 6.85 14.55
C ARG A 44 -13.23 6.70 15.68
N LYS A 45 -13.47 7.37 16.82
CA LYS A 45 -12.58 7.32 17.98
C LYS A 45 -12.37 5.89 18.49
N GLU A 46 -13.44 5.11 18.62
CA GLU A 46 -13.34 3.71 19.06
C GLU A 46 -12.69 2.82 18.01
N PHE A 47 -13.01 3.01 16.72
CA PHE A 47 -12.38 2.28 15.62
C PHE A 47 -10.86 2.51 15.58
N GLU A 48 -10.42 3.77 15.58
CA GLU A 48 -9.00 4.13 15.56
C GLU A 48 -8.25 3.70 16.81
N LYS A 49 -8.90 3.73 17.97
CA LYS A 49 -8.35 3.16 19.20
C LYS A 49 -8.14 1.66 19.06
N ASN A 50 -9.08 0.94 18.45
CA ASN A 50 -8.96 -0.50 18.24
C ASN A 50 -7.92 -0.86 17.17
N LEU A 51 -7.77 -0.05 16.11
CA LEU A 51 -6.66 -0.19 15.15
C LEU A 51 -5.29 -0.03 15.83
N ARG A 52 -5.14 0.94 16.74
CA ARG A 52 -3.91 1.07 17.53
C ARG A 52 -3.67 -0.15 18.43
N LYS A 53 -4.73 -0.72 19.03
CA LYS A 53 -4.62 -1.95 19.82
C LYS A 53 -4.20 -3.18 19.01
N THR A 54 -4.54 -3.24 17.72
CA THR A 54 -4.05 -4.30 16.82
C THR A 54 -2.58 -4.11 16.42
N GLY A 55 -1.94 -3.03 16.86
CA GLY A 55 -0.54 -2.69 16.57
C GLY A 55 -0.34 -1.78 15.36
N LEU A 56 -1.41 -1.30 14.71
CA LEU A 56 -1.27 -0.32 13.62
C LEU A 56 -0.92 1.05 14.18
N GLU A 57 -0.10 1.77 13.43
CA GLU A 57 0.29 3.14 13.77
C GLU A 57 -0.49 4.13 12.91
N LEU A 58 -1.04 5.16 13.54
CA LEU A 58 -1.93 6.13 12.91
C LEU A 58 -1.38 7.55 13.05
N GLU A 59 -1.34 8.30 11.95
CA GLU A 59 -1.07 9.73 11.91
C GLU A 59 -2.29 10.46 11.34
N ILE A 60 -2.80 11.47 12.05
CA ILE A 60 -3.99 12.22 11.64
C ILE A 60 -3.55 13.58 11.11
N GLU A 61 -3.94 13.88 9.88
CA GLU A 61 -3.85 15.19 9.25
C GLU A 61 -5.14 15.97 9.48
N ASP A 62 -5.01 17.21 9.93
CA ASP A 62 -6.15 18.09 10.19
C ASP A 62 -6.73 18.59 8.87
N LYS A 63 -8.05 18.85 8.85
CA LYS A 63 -8.73 19.45 7.69
C LYS A 63 -8.14 20.78 7.24
N ARG A 64 -7.44 21.50 8.11
CA ARG A 64 -6.74 22.75 7.74
C ARG A 64 -5.60 22.53 6.75
N ASP A 65 -5.02 21.33 6.75
CA ASP A 65 -3.92 20.93 5.87
C ASP A 65 -4.43 20.32 4.55
N SER A 66 -5.75 20.12 4.39
CA SER A 66 -6.34 19.59 3.16
C SER A 66 -6.60 20.68 2.13
N GLU A 67 -6.58 20.32 0.84
CA GLU A 67 -6.80 21.28 -0.25
C GLU A 67 -8.19 21.93 -0.21
N ASP A 68 -9.21 21.20 0.27
CA ASP A 68 -10.57 21.68 0.42
C ASP A 68 -10.85 22.38 1.76
N GLY A 69 -9.88 22.37 2.70
CA GLY A 69 -10.03 22.92 4.05
C GLY A 69 -11.06 22.19 4.94
N ARG A 70 -11.51 20.98 4.54
CA ARG A 70 -12.66 20.29 5.16
C ARG A 70 -12.41 18.83 5.49
N THR A 71 -11.46 18.19 4.82
CA THR A 71 -11.24 16.74 4.90
C THR A 71 -10.08 16.40 5.83
N TYR A 72 -10.34 15.57 6.84
CA TYR A 72 -9.31 14.92 7.65
C TYR A 72 -8.79 13.68 6.93
N PHE A 73 -7.49 13.40 7.09
CA PHE A 73 -6.88 12.16 6.62
C PHE A 73 -6.26 11.40 7.79
N VAL A 74 -6.57 10.11 7.88
CA VAL A 74 -5.92 9.18 8.81
C VAL A 74 -4.99 8.29 7.99
N LYS A 75 -3.69 8.55 8.11
CA LYS A 75 -2.63 7.73 7.52
C LYS A 75 -2.38 6.54 8.42
N ILE A 76 -2.22 5.36 7.81
CA ILE A 76 -2.04 4.08 8.51
C ILE A 76 -0.71 3.48 8.09
N HIS A 77 0.08 3.07 9.07
CA HIS A 77 1.31 2.31 8.90
C HIS A 77 1.18 0.97 9.64
N ALA A 78 1.60 -0.12 8.99
CA ALA A 78 1.74 -1.44 9.58
C ALA A 78 3.23 -1.70 9.92
N PRO A 79 3.57 -1.78 11.22
CA PRO A 79 4.91 -2.16 11.66
C PRO A 79 5.24 -3.62 11.28
N TRP A 80 6.54 -3.93 11.29
CA TRP A 80 7.07 -5.28 10.96
C TRP A 80 6.34 -6.41 11.70
N GLU A 81 6.15 -6.28 13.02
CA GLU A 81 5.48 -7.30 13.84
C GLU A 81 4.03 -7.57 13.43
N VAL A 82 3.33 -6.53 12.96
CA VAL A 82 1.98 -6.66 12.42
C VAL A 82 2.04 -7.38 11.07
N LEU A 83 2.94 -6.96 10.18
CA LEU A 83 3.09 -7.55 8.85
C LEU A 83 3.40 -9.04 8.91
N VAL A 84 4.39 -9.46 9.69
CA VAL A 84 4.77 -10.88 9.79
C VAL A 84 3.64 -11.74 10.37
N THR A 85 2.89 -11.20 11.33
CA THR A 85 1.76 -11.90 11.95
C THR A 85 0.63 -12.12 10.96
N TYR A 86 0.21 -11.07 10.26
CA TYR A 86 -0.90 -11.16 9.32
C TYR A 86 -0.50 -11.78 7.97
N ALA A 87 0.77 -11.72 7.57
CA ALA A 87 1.29 -12.41 6.39
C ALA A 87 1.15 -13.93 6.54
N GLU A 88 1.43 -14.47 7.73
CA GLU A 88 1.23 -15.89 8.05
C GLU A 88 -0.26 -16.26 8.05
N VAL A 89 -1.11 -15.45 8.69
CA VAL A 89 -2.58 -15.65 8.70
C VAL A 89 -3.16 -15.65 7.29
N LEU A 90 -2.65 -14.79 6.40
CA LEU A 90 -3.10 -14.66 5.01
C LEU A 90 -2.43 -15.66 4.05
N GLY A 91 -1.45 -16.45 4.51
CA GLY A 91 -0.68 -17.36 3.69
C GLY A 91 0.05 -16.65 2.53
N ILE A 92 0.57 -15.45 2.77
CA ILE A 92 1.29 -14.67 1.75
C ILE A 92 2.55 -15.44 1.36
N LYS A 93 2.77 -15.64 0.06
CA LYS A 93 3.97 -16.30 -0.43
C LYS A 93 5.11 -15.30 -0.56
N MET A 94 6.25 -15.61 0.06
CA MET A 94 7.44 -14.77 0.11
C MET A 94 8.67 -15.52 -0.42
N PRO A 95 9.70 -14.81 -0.92
CA PRO A 95 10.85 -15.41 -1.58
C PRO A 95 11.74 -16.20 -0.59
N ILE A 96 12.17 -17.39 -1.01
CA ILE A 96 13.07 -18.27 -0.25
C ILE A 96 14.41 -18.52 -0.97
N LYS A 97 14.42 -18.42 -2.30
CA LYS A 97 15.61 -18.62 -3.14
C LYS A 97 15.40 -17.95 -4.49
N GLU A 98 16.41 -17.28 -5.02
CA GLU A 98 16.40 -16.80 -6.40
C GLU A 98 16.31 -17.99 -7.38
N SER A 99 15.54 -17.82 -8.45
CA SER A 99 15.32 -18.86 -9.46
C SER A 99 16.60 -19.15 -10.22
N ASP A 100 17.04 -20.41 -10.18
CA ASP A 100 18.14 -20.93 -10.99
C ASP A 100 17.66 -21.49 -12.34
N ILE A 101 16.36 -21.36 -12.63
CA ILE A 101 15.76 -21.79 -13.89
C ILE A 101 16.05 -20.72 -14.95
N PRO A 102 16.77 -21.05 -16.04
CA PRO A 102 17.03 -20.08 -17.09
C PRO A 102 15.72 -19.66 -17.77
N ARG A 103 15.54 -18.35 -17.96
CA ARG A 103 14.41 -17.80 -18.72
C ARG A 103 14.41 -18.37 -20.15
N PRO A 104 13.24 -18.59 -20.76
CA PRO A 104 13.17 -19.07 -22.14
C PRO A 104 13.96 -18.15 -23.07
N LYS A 105 14.92 -18.71 -23.82
CA LYS A 105 15.65 -17.94 -24.82
C LYS A 105 14.68 -17.46 -25.89
N GLN A 106 14.88 -16.22 -26.34
CA GLN A 106 14.11 -15.65 -27.44
C GLN A 106 14.23 -16.55 -28.68
N THR A 107 13.08 -16.95 -29.24
CA THR A 107 13.04 -17.76 -30.46
C THR A 107 13.36 -16.88 -31.67
N PRO A 108 13.82 -17.43 -32.80
CA PRO A 108 14.09 -16.63 -34.01
C PRO A 108 12.90 -15.77 -34.48
N MET A 109 11.67 -16.18 -34.17
CA MET A 109 10.46 -15.39 -34.47
C MET A 109 10.30 -14.13 -33.61
N SER A 110 10.99 -14.01 -32.47
CA SER A 110 10.89 -12.82 -31.62
C SER A 110 11.50 -11.58 -32.28
N TYR A 111 12.47 -11.75 -33.18
CA TYR A 111 13.05 -10.65 -33.95
C TYR A 111 12.01 -9.98 -34.87
N VAL A 112 11.04 -10.75 -35.38
CA VAL A 112 9.92 -10.23 -36.19
C VAL A 112 8.90 -9.49 -35.31
N LEU A 113 8.73 -9.92 -34.06
CA LEU A 113 7.85 -9.30 -33.06
C LEU A 113 8.54 -8.18 -32.25
N GLY A 114 9.74 -7.74 -32.64
CA GLY A 114 10.50 -6.71 -31.95
C GLY A 114 9.71 -5.42 -31.67
N PRO A 115 8.96 -4.87 -32.63
CA PRO A 115 8.11 -3.69 -32.40
C PRO A 115 6.98 -3.90 -31.39
N VAL A 116 6.53 -5.14 -31.16
CA VAL A 116 5.48 -5.50 -30.17
C VAL A 116 6.08 -5.80 -28.80
N SER A 117 7.33 -6.28 -28.78
CA SER A 117 8.04 -6.69 -27.57
C SER A 117 8.32 -5.52 -26.63
N LEU A 118 8.30 -5.82 -25.33
CA LEU A 118 8.73 -4.91 -24.28
C LEU A 118 10.25 -4.97 -24.06
N PRO A 119 10.88 -3.87 -23.64
CA PRO A 119 12.26 -3.90 -23.14
C PRO A 119 12.40 -4.91 -21.99
N THR A 120 13.53 -5.62 -21.92
CA THR A 120 13.77 -6.66 -20.91
C THR A 120 13.67 -6.12 -19.49
N SER A 121 14.11 -4.89 -19.23
CA SER A 121 14.01 -4.23 -17.92
C SER A 121 12.57 -3.92 -17.48
N VAL A 122 11.63 -3.84 -18.42
CA VAL A 122 10.20 -3.62 -18.15
C VAL A 122 9.46 -4.95 -18.06
N LYS A 123 9.87 -5.91 -18.89
CA LYS A 123 9.30 -7.26 -18.90
C LYS A 123 9.66 -8.04 -17.64
N TYR A 124 10.91 -7.88 -17.17
CA TYR A 124 11.46 -8.59 -16.02
C TYR A 124 12.19 -7.59 -15.10
N PRO A 125 11.44 -6.74 -14.36
CA PRO A 125 12.02 -5.69 -13.51
C PRO A 125 12.76 -6.26 -12.30
N HIS A 126 12.39 -7.46 -11.86
CA HIS A 126 12.96 -8.14 -10.71
C HIS A 126 13.38 -9.58 -11.04
N PRO A 127 14.34 -10.16 -10.30
CA PRO A 127 14.62 -11.58 -10.36
C PRO A 127 13.37 -12.40 -10.02
N GLU A 128 13.26 -13.59 -10.59
CA GLU A 128 12.25 -14.55 -10.19
C GLU A 128 12.72 -15.30 -8.95
N TYR A 129 11.79 -15.63 -8.07
CA TYR A 129 12.09 -16.36 -6.83
C TYR A 129 11.20 -17.59 -6.72
N PHE A 130 11.79 -18.66 -6.18
CA PHE A 130 10.99 -19.68 -5.53
C PHE A 130 10.38 -19.07 -4.28
N THR A 131 9.07 -19.28 -4.10
CA THR A 131 8.30 -18.70 -3.00
C THR A 131 7.65 -19.79 -2.15
N ALA A 132 7.56 -19.54 -0.85
CA ALA A 132 6.83 -20.38 0.09
C ALA A 132 5.88 -19.51 0.92
N GLN A 133 4.84 -20.12 1.52
CA GLN A 133 3.97 -19.39 2.45
C GLN A 133 4.80 -18.89 3.63
N PHE A 134 4.72 -17.58 3.88
CA PHE A 134 5.44 -16.92 4.95
C PHE A 134 5.06 -17.53 6.29
N SER A 135 6.08 -17.75 7.12
CA SER A 135 5.87 -18.32 8.43
C SER A 135 6.79 -17.68 9.45
N ARG A 136 6.20 -17.13 10.51
CA ARG A 136 6.93 -16.31 11.48
C ARG A 136 7.97 -17.11 12.28
N HIS A 137 7.71 -18.40 12.50
CA HIS A 137 8.63 -19.28 13.23
C HIS A 137 9.81 -19.79 12.39
N ARG A 138 9.76 -19.63 11.06
CA ARG A 138 10.79 -20.05 10.11
C ARG A 138 11.26 -18.89 9.23
N GLN A 139 11.39 -17.70 9.81
CA GLN A 139 11.76 -16.48 9.09
C GLN A 139 13.13 -16.59 8.42
N GLU A 140 14.05 -17.36 9.02
CA GLU A 140 15.40 -17.63 8.54
C GLU A 140 15.44 -18.36 7.19
N LEU A 141 14.32 -18.97 6.76
CA LEU A 141 14.21 -19.60 5.44
C LEU A 141 13.89 -18.61 4.31
N PHE A 142 13.50 -17.39 4.64
CA PHE A 142 13.11 -16.37 3.67
C PHE A 142 14.27 -15.41 3.39
N LEU A 143 14.30 -14.88 2.17
CA LEU A 143 15.29 -13.89 1.75
C LEU A 143 14.89 -12.50 2.27
N ILE A 144 15.19 -12.24 3.55
CA ILE A 144 14.93 -10.96 4.22
C ILE A 144 16.24 -10.17 4.26
N GLU A 145 16.48 -9.34 3.24
CA GLU A 145 17.63 -8.42 3.23
C GLU A 145 17.36 -7.16 4.06
N ASP A 146 16.18 -6.56 3.84
CA ASP A 146 15.71 -5.37 4.55
C ASP A 146 14.22 -5.51 4.88
N GLN A 147 13.89 -5.33 6.16
CA GLN A 147 12.52 -5.43 6.66
C GLN A 147 11.59 -4.35 6.09
N ALA A 148 12.13 -3.18 5.73
CA ALA A 148 11.33 -2.09 5.19
C ALA A 148 10.80 -2.41 3.78
N THR A 149 11.58 -3.13 2.98
CA THR A 149 11.28 -3.45 1.56
C THR A 149 10.81 -4.88 1.34
N PHE A 150 11.00 -5.79 2.31
CA PHE A 150 10.67 -7.21 2.17
C PHE A 150 9.21 -7.46 1.78
N PHE A 151 8.25 -6.76 2.40
CA PHE A 151 6.84 -6.85 2.00
C PHE A 151 6.51 -5.78 0.95
N PRO A 152 6.11 -6.16 -0.27
CA PRO A 152 5.70 -5.18 -1.29
C PRO A 152 4.48 -4.35 -0.84
N SER A 153 4.36 -3.12 -1.33
CA SER A 153 3.23 -2.22 -1.05
C SER A 153 1.88 -2.94 -1.21
N SER A 154 1.69 -3.72 -2.28
CA SER A 154 0.46 -4.50 -2.51
C SER A 154 0.12 -5.48 -1.37
N SER A 155 1.12 -6.16 -0.82
CA SER A 155 0.96 -7.08 0.32
C SER A 155 0.68 -6.33 1.63
N ARG A 156 1.39 -5.22 1.87
CA ARG A 156 1.16 -4.34 3.02
C ARG A 156 -0.26 -3.78 3.01
N ASN A 157 -0.70 -3.26 1.87
CA ASN A 157 -2.06 -2.73 1.65
C ASN A 157 -3.12 -3.80 1.89
N ARG A 158 -2.91 -5.03 1.39
CA ARG A 158 -3.81 -6.17 1.60
C ARG A 158 -3.90 -6.56 3.08
N ILE A 159 -2.79 -6.58 3.81
CA ILE A 159 -2.75 -6.83 5.26
C ILE A 159 -3.54 -5.76 6.01
N VAL A 160 -3.30 -4.48 5.72
CA VAL A 160 -4.01 -3.39 6.40
C VAL A 160 -5.51 -3.44 6.10
N TYR A 161 -5.91 -3.68 4.86
CA TYR A 161 -7.33 -3.86 4.52
C TYR A 161 -7.97 -5.05 5.24
N TYR A 162 -7.24 -6.16 5.40
CA TYR A 162 -7.71 -7.32 6.17
C TYR A 162 -7.99 -6.96 7.63
N ILE A 163 -7.14 -6.13 8.25
CA ILE A 163 -7.33 -5.64 9.62
C ILE A 163 -8.52 -4.67 9.68
N LEU A 164 -8.57 -3.68 8.77
CA LEU A 164 -9.65 -2.69 8.68
C LEU A 164 -11.03 -3.33 8.52
N SER A 165 -11.14 -4.39 7.72
CA SER A 165 -12.40 -5.13 7.49
C SER A 165 -12.88 -5.93 8.71
N ARG A 166 -12.01 -6.22 9.69
CA ARG A 166 -12.33 -7.00 10.90
C ARG A 166 -12.30 -6.20 12.19
N CYS A 167 -11.80 -4.97 12.16
CA CYS A 167 -11.66 -4.13 13.35
C CYS A 167 -13.04 -3.67 13.87
N PRO A 168 -13.36 -3.85 15.15
CA PRO A 168 -14.60 -3.40 15.75
C PRO A 168 -14.61 -1.88 16.02
N PHE A 169 -15.77 -1.25 15.88
CA PHE A 169 -15.99 0.18 16.15
C PHE A 169 -17.11 0.48 17.14
N GLY A 170 -17.84 -0.54 17.61
CA GLY A 170 -18.92 -0.36 18.57
C GLY A 170 -19.69 -1.63 18.87
N ILE A 171 -20.68 -1.52 19.75
CA ILE A 171 -21.63 -2.58 20.08
C ILE A 171 -23.03 -2.01 19.89
N GLU A 172 -23.85 -2.70 19.10
CA GLU A 172 -25.26 -2.35 18.89
C GLU A 172 -26.09 -3.61 19.09
N ASP A 173 -27.18 -3.51 19.85
CA ASP A 173 -28.07 -4.65 20.18
C ASP A 173 -27.30 -5.85 20.78
N GLY A 174 -26.28 -5.57 21.60
CA GLY A 174 -25.41 -6.59 22.20
C GLY A 174 -24.43 -7.26 21.21
N LYS A 175 -24.40 -6.86 19.94
CA LYS A 175 -23.51 -7.42 18.91
C LYS A 175 -22.39 -6.43 18.55
N LYS A 176 -21.16 -6.93 18.49
CA LYS A 176 -20.02 -6.14 17.99
C LYS A 176 -20.25 -5.74 16.54
N ARG A 177 -20.14 -4.45 16.27
CA ARG A 177 -20.09 -3.89 14.92
C ARG A 177 -18.63 -3.72 14.51
N PHE A 178 -18.29 -4.20 13.33
CA PHE A 178 -16.92 -4.21 12.83
C PHE A 178 -16.86 -3.96 11.33
N GLY A 179 -15.67 -3.58 10.87
CA GLY A 179 -15.33 -3.45 9.46
C GLY A 179 -15.48 -2.05 8.90
N ILE A 180 -14.47 -1.62 8.15
CA ILE A 180 -14.41 -0.32 7.48
C ILE A 180 -15.58 -0.10 6.50
N GLU A 181 -16.03 -1.14 5.80
CA GLU A 181 -17.14 -1.03 4.83
C GLU A 181 -18.43 -0.49 5.46
N ARG A 182 -18.73 -0.87 6.71
CA ARG A 182 -19.90 -0.33 7.43
C ARG A 182 -19.73 1.13 7.80
N LEU A 183 -18.50 1.54 8.13
CA LEU A 183 -18.20 2.93 8.43
C LEU A 183 -18.23 3.80 7.16
N LEU A 184 -17.90 3.24 6.00
CA LEU A 184 -18.09 3.90 4.70
C LEU A 184 -19.58 4.02 4.35
N ASN A 185 -20.35 2.93 4.46
CA ASN A 185 -21.78 2.93 4.14
C ASN A 185 -22.60 3.87 5.03
N SER A 186 -22.17 4.08 6.28
CA SER A 186 -22.79 5.04 7.20
C SER A 186 -22.28 6.48 7.05
N ASN A 187 -21.38 6.73 6.09
CA ASN A 187 -20.68 8.01 5.92
C ASN A 187 -20.02 8.48 7.22
N THR A 188 -19.47 7.54 7.99
CA THR A 188 -18.59 7.81 9.13
C THR A 188 -17.17 8.10 8.64
N TYR A 189 -16.71 7.36 7.63
CA TYR A 189 -15.60 7.73 6.75
C TYR A 189 -16.14 7.99 5.34
N SER A 190 -15.51 8.92 4.62
CA SER A 190 -15.84 9.25 3.22
C SER A 190 -15.19 8.26 2.25
N SER A 191 -13.94 7.89 2.49
CA SER A 191 -13.23 6.92 1.66
C SER A 191 -12.12 6.20 2.44
N ALA A 192 -11.71 5.05 1.89
CA ALA A 192 -10.64 4.22 2.41
C ALA A 192 -9.88 3.64 1.21
N TYR A 193 -8.59 3.96 1.07
CA TYR A 193 -7.80 3.58 -0.10
C TYR A 193 -6.31 3.45 0.21
N PRO A 194 -5.57 2.55 -0.48
CA PRO A 194 -4.11 2.54 -0.43
C PRO A 194 -3.53 3.74 -1.19
N LEU A 195 -2.31 4.15 -0.83
CA LEU A 195 -1.56 5.12 -1.64
C LEU A 195 -0.84 4.44 -2.80
N HIS A 196 -0.65 5.21 -3.87
CA HIS A 196 0.20 4.84 -4.98
C HIS A 196 1.66 5.23 -4.70
N ASP A 197 2.61 4.57 -5.35
CA ASP A 197 4.05 4.77 -5.14
C ASP A 197 4.59 6.11 -5.68
N GLY A 198 3.76 6.89 -6.38
CA GLY A 198 4.12 8.23 -6.87
C GLY A 198 3.24 8.76 -8.00
N GLN A 199 3.69 9.87 -8.59
CA GLN A 199 3.07 10.48 -9.77
C GLN A 199 3.36 9.66 -11.03
N TYR A 200 2.34 9.42 -11.87
CA TYR A 200 2.51 8.62 -13.09
C TYR A 200 3.17 9.40 -14.24
N TRP A 201 3.09 10.74 -14.22
CA TRP A 201 3.59 11.61 -15.30
C TRP A 201 5.00 12.16 -15.04
N LYS A 202 5.47 12.11 -13.79
CA LYS A 202 6.77 12.62 -13.36
C LYS A 202 7.54 11.52 -12.63
N PRO A 203 8.82 11.28 -12.96
CA PRO A 203 9.64 10.34 -12.19
C PRO A 203 9.88 10.89 -10.78
N SER A 204 10.13 9.99 -9.84
CA SER A 204 10.53 10.34 -8.47
C SER A 204 11.79 11.21 -8.49
N GLU A 205 11.87 12.21 -7.60
CA GLU A 205 13.08 13.04 -7.50
C GLU A 205 14.23 12.24 -6.85
N PRO A 206 15.46 12.33 -7.38
CA PRO A 206 16.64 11.72 -6.75
C PRO A 206 16.78 12.16 -5.28
N PRO A 207 17.14 11.26 -4.36
CA PRO A 207 17.73 9.93 -4.56
C PRO A 207 16.72 8.78 -4.67
N ASN A 208 15.41 9.05 -4.68
CA ASN A 208 14.41 7.99 -4.68
C ASN A 208 14.39 7.25 -6.03
N PRO A 209 14.20 5.92 -6.04
CA PRO A 209 14.06 5.16 -7.27
C PRO A 209 12.81 5.58 -8.05
N THR A 210 12.86 5.41 -9.37
CA THR A 210 11.71 5.66 -10.24
C THR A 210 10.53 4.78 -9.81
N ASN A 211 9.38 5.40 -9.52
CA ASN A 211 8.21 4.67 -9.07
C ASN A 211 7.62 3.77 -10.19
N GLU A 212 7.10 2.61 -9.80
CA GLU A 212 6.55 1.61 -10.72
C GLU A 212 5.37 2.15 -11.54
N ARG A 213 4.54 3.01 -10.93
CA ARG A 213 3.41 3.66 -11.61
C ARG A 213 3.84 4.49 -12.82
N TYR A 214 4.95 5.22 -12.72
CA TYR A 214 5.54 5.95 -13.84
C TYR A 214 6.03 4.98 -14.93
N ILE A 215 6.72 3.90 -14.55
CA ILE A 215 7.23 2.89 -15.49
C ILE A 215 6.07 2.23 -16.26
N LEU A 216 5.00 1.84 -15.55
CA LEU A 216 3.78 1.29 -16.14
C LEU A 216 3.11 2.25 -17.12
N HIS A 217 3.03 3.53 -16.75
CA HIS A 217 2.46 4.55 -17.63
C HIS A 217 3.32 4.75 -18.89
N GLN A 218 4.64 4.74 -18.79
CA GLN A 218 5.50 4.90 -19.97
C GLN A 218 5.45 3.72 -20.94
N ASN A 219 5.20 2.51 -20.44
CA ASN A 219 5.35 1.27 -21.22
C ASN A 219 4.06 0.50 -21.49
N TRP A 220 2.91 0.89 -20.91
CA TRP A 220 1.66 0.14 -21.10
C TRP A 220 0.39 0.98 -21.02
N ALA A 221 0.14 1.71 -19.93
CA ALA A 221 -1.14 2.36 -19.64
C ALA A 221 -1.42 3.65 -20.47
N ARG A 222 -1.11 3.62 -21.77
CA ARG A 222 -1.32 4.69 -22.75
C ARG A 222 -1.95 4.11 -24.01
N PHE A 223 -2.89 4.86 -24.59
CA PHE A 223 -3.57 4.42 -25.81
C PHE A 223 -2.59 4.07 -26.94
N SER A 224 -1.47 4.81 -27.08
CA SER A 224 -0.45 4.54 -28.09
C SER A 224 0.36 3.25 -27.88
N TYR A 225 0.15 2.52 -26.78
CA TYR A 225 0.82 1.25 -26.44
C TYR A 225 -0.12 0.03 -26.56
N PHE A 226 -1.32 0.19 -27.15
CA PHE A 226 -2.31 -0.88 -27.28
C PHE A 226 -1.80 -2.14 -28.02
N TYR A 227 -0.79 -1.99 -28.89
CA TYR A 227 -0.21 -3.06 -29.69
C TYR A 227 1.00 -3.74 -29.03
N LYS A 228 1.46 -3.24 -27.87
CA LYS A 228 2.60 -3.80 -27.13
C LYS A 228 2.16 -4.96 -26.24
N GLU A 229 3.10 -5.84 -25.89
CA GLU A 229 2.88 -6.87 -24.86
C GLU A 229 2.53 -6.23 -23.51
N GLN A 230 1.80 -6.96 -22.67
CA GLN A 230 1.48 -6.51 -21.32
C GLN A 230 2.66 -6.80 -20.37
N PRO A 231 3.14 -5.84 -19.56
CA PRO A 231 4.20 -6.06 -18.59
C PRO A 231 3.63 -6.73 -17.32
N LEU A 232 3.26 -8.01 -17.43
CA LEU A 232 2.53 -8.74 -16.38
C LEU A 232 3.25 -8.75 -15.03
N ASP A 233 4.57 -8.89 -15.03
CA ASP A 233 5.37 -8.92 -13.80
C ASP A 233 5.40 -7.58 -13.07
N LEU A 234 5.23 -6.46 -13.79
CA LEU A 234 5.16 -5.12 -13.21
C LEU A 234 3.72 -4.74 -12.77
N ILE A 235 2.70 -5.43 -13.30
CA ILE A 235 1.29 -5.17 -12.96
C ILE A 235 0.85 -5.92 -11.69
N LYS A 236 1.45 -7.08 -11.45
CA LYS A 236 1.03 -8.06 -10.44
C LYS A 236 1.44 -7.68 -9.01
#